data_AF-A0AA37HAR8-F1
#
_entry.id   AF-A0AA37HAR8-F1
#
_cell.length_a   1.000
_cell.length_b   1.000
_cell.length_c   1.000
_cell.angle_alpha   90.00
_cell.angle_beta   90.00
_cell.angle_gamma   90.00
#
_symmetry.space_group_name_H-M   'P 1'
#
loop_
_entity.id
_entity.type
_entity.pdbx_description
1 polymer ?
#
loop_
_entity_poly.entity_id
_entity_poly.type
_entity_poly.pdbx_seq_one_letter_code
_entity_poly.pdbx_strand_id
1 'polypeptide(L)'
;MNPDIPAADTGRALYRARKFGAERSAQLDTQMAEIDRHEGIDFAFERMTRTPSTRRAHMLIAAASQHRRADPVVDALFHAYFEEGWDVGDPEVLRRIKL
;
A
#
# COMPACT_ATOMS: atom_id res chain seq x y z
N MET A 1 -5.55 -10.07 -4.92
CA MET A 1 -4.09 -10.26 -4.79
C MET A 1 -3.44 -10.13 -6.15
N ASN A 2 -2.24 -9.54 -6.26
CA ASN A 2 -1.46 -9.60 -7.51
C ASN A 2 -0.54 -10.84 -7.47
N PRO A 3 -0.77 -11.85 -8.33
CA PRO A 3 0.04 -13.08 -8.36
C PRO A 3 1.46 -12.87 -8.89
N ASP A 4 1.71 -11.78 -9.62
CA ASP A 4 2.98 -11.56 -10.34
C ASP A 4 4.02 -10.76 -9.54
N ILE A 5 3.75 -10.45 -8.27
CA ILE A 5 4.74 -9.78 -7.40
C ILE A 5 5.83 -10.79 -7.04
N PRO A 6 7.10 -10.57 -7.43
CA PRO A 6 8.20 -11.43 -7.03
C PRO A 6 8.31 -11.51 -5.51
N ALA A 7 8.70 -12.68 -4.98
CA ALA A 7 8.83 -12.91 -3.54
C ALA A 7 9.81 -11.97 -2.82
N ALA A 8 10.64 -11.24 -3.58
CA ALA A 8 11.52 -10.20 -3.07
C ALA A 8 11.33 -8.88 -3.83
N ASP A 9 11.07 -7.83 -3.06
CA ASP A 9 11.75 -6.54 -3.15
C ASP A 9 11.98 -5.94 -4.55
N THR A 10 10.92 -5.83 -5.33
CA THR A 10 11.00 -5.04 -6.56
C THR A 10 10.82 -3.57 -6.19
N GLY A 11 11.84 -2.75 -6.47
CA GLY A 11 11.76 -1.30 -6.34
C GLY A 11 10.50 -0.78 -7.03
N ARG A 12 9.73 0.05 -6.33
CA ARG A 12 8.36 0.46 -6.74
C ARG A 12 8.34 1.05 -8.14
N ALA A 13 9.32 1.89 -8.48
CA ALA A 13 9.46 2.49 -9.80
C ALA A 13 9.61 1.43 -10.92
N LEU A 14 10.47 0.44 -10.71
CA LEU A 14 10.68 -0.65 -11.68
C LEU A 14 9.43 -1.52 -11.83
N TYR A 15 8.75 -1.84 -10.73
CA TYR A 15 7.50 -2.59 -10.76
C TYR A 15 6.39 -1.82 -11.49
N ARG A 16 6.21 -0.53 -11.20
CA ARG A 16 5.20 0.30 -11.86
C ARG A 16 5.50 0.51 -13.34
N ALA A 17 6.77 0.74 -13.71
CA ALA A 17 7.19 0.83 -15.10
C ALA A 17 6.91 -0.48 -15.87
N ARG A 18 7.16 -1.64 -15.25
CA ARG A 18 6.82 -2.95 -15.84
C ARG A 18 5.31 -3.17 -15.97
N LYS A 19 4.53 -2.73 -14.97
CA LYS A 19 3.08 -2.97 -14.91
C LYS A 19 2.27 -2.01 -15.79
N PHE A 20 2.68 -0.76 -15.88
CA PHE A 20 1.90 0.31 -16.49
C PHE A 20 2.62 1.00 -17.65
N GLY A 21 3.93 0.81 -17.82
CA GLY A 21 4.78 1.66 -18.66
C GLY A 21 5.24 2.91 -17.91
N ALA A 22 6.43 3.43 -18.23
CA ALA A 22 7.04 4.56 -17.53
C ALA A 22 6.19 5.85 -17.61
N GLU A 23 5.65 6.15 -18.78
CA GLU A 23 4.86 7.36 -19.04
C GLU A 23 3.52 7.36 -18.28
N ARG A 24 2.82 6.21 -18.28
CA ARG A 24 1.57 6.05 -17.54
C ARG A 24 1.77 5.99 -16.03
N SER A 25 2.91 5.47 -15.55
CA SER A 25 3.25 5.53 -14.12
C SER A 25 3.38 6.99 -13.67
N ALA A 26 4.10 7.82 -14.44
CA ALA A 26 4.26 9.23 -14.11
C ALA A 26 2.93 9.98 -14.11
N GLN A 27 2.04 9.70 -15.07
CA GLN A 27 0.69 10.29 -15.08
C GLN A 27 -0.14 9.91 -13.85
N LEU A 28 -0.07 8.65 -13.41
CA LEU A 28 -0.75 8.21 -12.20
C LEU A 28 -0.20 8.88 -10.94
N ASP A 29 1.12 9.11 -10.87
CA ASP A 29 1.75 9.81 -9.75
C ASP A 29 1.30 11.30 -9.73
N THR A 30 1.22 11.96 -10.89
CA THR A 30 0.69 13.33 -11.00
C THR A 30 -0.79 13.42 -10.60
N GLN A 31 -1.62 12.47 -11.04
CA GLN A 31 -3.05 12.43 -10.66
C GLN A 31 -3.22 12.21 -9.15
N MET A 32 -2.38 11.37 -8.55
CA MET A 32 -2.41 11.17 -7.10
C MET A 32 -2.01 12.44 -6.33
N ALA A 33 -0.97 13.15 -6.79
CA ALA A 33 -0.58 14.44 -6.20
C ALA A 33 -1.65 15.54 -6.38
N GLU A 34 -2.51 15.44 -7.41
CA GLU A 34 -3.70 16.29 -7.56
C GLU A 34 -4.79 15.94 -6.56
N ILE A 35 -5.03 14.65 -6.33
CA ILE A 35 -5.98 14.16 -5.32
C ILE A 35 -5.54 14.62 -3.92
N ASP A 36 -4.24 14.57 -3.60
CA ASP A 36 -3.71 15.07 -2.32
C ASP A 36 -4.08 16.52 -2.05
N ARG A 37 -3.98 17.37 -3.07
CA ARG A 37 -4.34 18.80 -2.96
C ARG A 37 -5.83 19.02 -2.75
N HIS A 38 -6.68 18.10 -3.19
CA HIS A 38 -8.13 18.25 -3.13
C HIS A 38 -8.75 17.58 -1.90
N GLU A 39 -8.27 16.39 -1.55
CA GLU A 39 -8.81 15.54 -0.48
C GLU A 39 -8.00 15.65 0.83
N GLY A 40 -6.85 16.34 0.83
CA GLY A 40 -6.03 16.55 2.02
C GLY A 40 -5.32 15.29 2.52
N ILE A 41 -5.12 14.29 1.65
CA ILE A 41 -4.32 13.10 1.93
C ILE A 41 -2.85 13.47 1.71
N ASP A 42 -1.96 13.15 2.65
CA ASP A 42 -0.53 13.38 2.50
C ASP A 42 0.16 12.06 2.12
N PHE A 43 0.10 11.69 0.84
CA PHE A 43 0.74 10.45 0.39
C PHE A 43 2.27 10.54 0.55
N ALA A 44 2.84 9.63 1.35
CA ALA A 44 4.27 9.49 1.55
C ALA A 44 4.98 8.78 0.38
N PHE A 45 4.70 9.17 -0.87
CA PHE A 45 5.25 8.54 -2.07
C PHE A 45 6.77 8.42 -2.07
N GLU A 46 7.46 9.42 -1.53
CA GLU A 46 8.93 9.43 -1.39
C GLU A 46 9.44 8.30 -0.49
N ARG A 47 8.64 7.89 0.51
CA ARG A 47 8.97 6.82 1.46
C ARG A 47 8.57 5.44 0.93
N MET A 48 7.63 5.38 -0.02
CA MET A 48 7.16 4.15 -0.66
C MET A 48 8.15 3.61 -1.70
N THR A 49 9.36 3.27 -1.31
CA THR A 49 10.42 2.81 -2.24
C THR A 49 10.18 1.39 -2.79
N ARG A 50 9.29 0.62 -2.16
CA ARG A 50 9.04 -0.81 -2.44
C ARG A 50 7.56 -1.07 -2.71
N THR A 51 7.29 -2.14 -3.46
CA THR A 51 5.94 -2.69 -3.59
C THR A 51 5.82 -3.90 -2.67
N PRO A 52 5.16 -3.78 -1.50
CA PRO A 52 5.04 -4.88 -0.57
C PRO A 52 4.03 -5.93 -1.05
N SER A 53 4.23 -7.17 -0.63
CA SER A 53 3.21 -8.21 -0.80
C SER A 53 2.06 -7.97 0.17
N THR A 54 0.85 -7.76 -0.33
CA THR A 54 -0.34 -7.50 0.51
C THR A 54 -1.04 -8.76 1.01
N ARG A 55 -0.46 -9.95 0.79
CA ARG A 55 -1.09 -11.22 1.18
C ARG A 55 -1.37 -11.27 2.69
N ARG A 56 -0.41 -10.88 3.52
CA ARG A 56 -0.56 -10.88 4.98
C ARG A 56 -1.55 -9.82 5.47
N ALA A 57 -1.53 -8.63 4.87
CA ALA A 57 -2.53 -7.60 5.13
C ALA A 57 -3.97 -8.10 4.84
N HIS A 58 -4.19 -8.79 3.72
CA HIS A 58 -5.50 -9.39 3.42
C HIS A 58 -5.90 -10.51 4.40
N MET A 59 -4.94 -11.33 4.86
CA MET A 59 -5.21 -12.33 5.89
C MET A 59 -5.58 -11.67 7.23
N LEU A 60 -4.93 -10.56 7.59
CA LEU A 60 -5.27 -9.78 8.78
C LEU A 60 -6.69 -9.21 8.70
N ILE A 61 -7.08 -8.62 7.57
CA ILE A 61 -8.44 -8.14 7.33
C ILE A 61 -9.45 -9.29 7.47
N ALA A 62 -9.17 -10.44 6.85
CA ALA A 62 -10.06 -11.61 6.93
C ALA A 62 -10.24 -12.11 8.37
N ALA A 63 -9.18 -12.11 9.19
CA ALA A 63 -9.28 -12.43 10.61
C ALA A 63 -10.09 -11.38 11.38
N ALA A 64 -9.87 -10.09 11.12
CA ALA A 64 -10.60 -8.99 11.75
C ALA A 64 -12.10 -9.00 11.42
N SER A 65 -12.46 -9.43 10.20
CA SER A 65 -13.85 -9.60 9.78
C SER A 65 -14.64 -10.55 10.67
N GLN A 66 -13.98 -11.59 11.24
CA GLN A 66 -14.63 -12.52 12.18
C GLN A 66 -15.11 -11.83 13.46
N HIS A 67 -14.57 -10.65 13.76
CA HIS A 67 -14.92 -9.82 14.91
C HIS A 67 -15.64 -8.52 14.53
N ARG A 68 -16.07 -8.36 13.27
CA ARG A 68 -16.66 -7.11 12.72
C ARG A 68 -15.73 -5.89 12.82
N ARG A 69 -14.42 -6.11 12.68
CA ARG A 69 -13.40 -5.05 12.73
C ARG A 69 -12.65 -4.90 11.40
N ALA A 70 -13.28 -5.29 10.29
CA ALA A 70 -12.66 -5.20 8.97
C ALA A 70 -12.34 -3.75 8.59
N ASP A 71 -13.33 -2.87 8.67
CA ASP A 71 -13.23 -1.46 8.27
C ASP A 71 -12.11 -0.71 9.01
N PRO A 72 -12.04 -0.71 10.36
CA PRO A 72 -10.95 0.00 11.04
C PRO A 72 -9.56 -0.56 10.74
N VAL A 73 -9.46 -1.86 10.42
CA VAL A 73 -8.19 -2.49 10.02
C VAL A 73 -7.80 -2.10 8.60
N VAL A 74 -8.77 -2.00 7.69
CA VAL A 74 -8.54 -1.50 6.33
C VAL A 74 -8.05 -0.06 6.37
N ASP A 75 -8.71 0.80 7.15
CA ASP A 75 -8.32 2.20 7.31
C ASP A 75 -6.90 2.33 7.88
N ALA A 76 -6.59 1.57 8.94
CA ALA A 76 -5.25 1.58 9.53
C ALA A 76 -4.17 1.06 8.57
N LEU A 77 -4.47 0.05 7.75
CA LEU A 77 -3.56 -0.45 6.72
C LEU A 77 -3.34 0.57 5.60
N PHE A 78 -4.39 1.28 5.18
CA PHE A 78 -4.26 2.34 4.19
C PHE A 78 -3.43 3.48 4.72
N HIS A 79 -3.73 4.00 5.91
CA HIS A 79 -2.94 5.06 6.54
C HIS A 79 -1.46 4.67 6.65
N ALA A 80 -1.17 3.49 7.21
CA ALA A 80 0.20 3.01 7.35
C ALA A 80 0.96 2.92 6.02
N TYR A 81 0.31 2.44 4.96
CA TYR A 81 0.97 2.27 3.66
C TYR A 81 1.09 3.58 2.87
N PHE A 82 0.00 4.34 2.81
CA PHE A 82 -0.12 5.49 1.92
C PHE A 82 0.39 6.78 2.54
N GLU A 83 0.10 7.03 3.81
CA GLU A 83 0.49 8.27 4.49
C GLU A 83 1.77 8.10 5.31
N GLU A 84 2.02 6.92 5.88
CA GLU A 84 3.25 6.67 6.65
C GLU A 84 4.36 5.97 5.85
N GLY A 85 4.03 5.40 4.68
CA GLY A 85 4.98 4.70 3.82
C GLY A 85 5.50 3.38 4.39
N TRP A 86 4.80 2.75 5.33
CA TRP A 86 5.21 1.50 5.97
C TRP A 86 5.03 0.29 5.03
N ASP A 87 5.93 -0.70 5.18
CA ASP A 87 5.86 -1.96 4.46
C ASP A 87 4.78 -2.88 5.09
N VAL A 88 3.57 -2.86 4.53
CA VAL A 88 2.45 -3.73 4.99
C VAL A 88 2.62 -5.21 4.61
N GLY A 89 3.74 -5.60 4.02
CA GLY A 89 4.18 -6.99 3.89
C GLY A 89 5.01 -7.47 5.08
N ASP A 90 5.58 -6.55 5.87
CA ASP A 90 6.36 -6.83 7.07
C ASP A 90 5.45 -7.26 8.23
N PRO A 91 5.66 -8.46 8.81
CA PRO A 91 4.85 -8.92 9.93
C PRO A 91 4.98 -8.04 11.19
N GLU A 92 6.10 -7.34 11.40
CA GLU A 92 6.26 -6.42 12.52
C GLU A 92 5.45 -5.14 12.33
N VAL A 93 5.33 -4.65 11.10
CA VAL A 93 4.40 -3.55 10.75
C VAL A 93 2.96 -4.00 11.00
N LEU A 94 2.59 -5.21 10.57
CA LEU A 94 1.23 -5.74 10.75
C LEU A 94 0.85 -5.93 12.21
N ARG A 95 1.81 -6.25 13.10
CA ARG A 95 1.56 -6.31 14.56
C ARG A 95 1.20 -4.95 15.17
N ARG A 96 1.59 -3.84 14.54
CA ARG A 96 1.28 -2.48 15.01
C ARG A 96 -0.11 -2.01 14.57
N ILE A 97 -0.69 -2.65 13.56
CA ILE A 97 -2.05 -2.37 13.10
C ILE A 97 -3.01 -2.80 14.20
N LYS A 98 -3.64 -1.82 14.84
CA LYS A 98 -4.62 -2.07 15.89
C LYS A 98 -5.86 -2.68 15.26
N LEU A 99 -6.17 -3.92 15.65
CA LEU A 99 -7.46 -4.53 15.40
C LEU A 99 -8.52 -3.70 16.09
#